data_AF-K2BGB7-F1
#
_entry.id   AF-K2BGB7-F1
#
_cell.length_a   1.000
_cell.length_b   1.000
_cell.length_c   1.000
_cell.angle_alpha   90.00
_cell.angle_beta   90.00
_cell.angle_gamma   90.00
#
_symmetry.space_group_name_H-M   'P 1'
#
loop_
_entity.id
_entity.type
_entity.pdbx_description
1 polymer ?
#
loop_
_entity_poly.entity_id
_entity_poly.type
_entity_poly.pdbx_seq_one_letter_code
_entity_poly.pdbx_strand_id
1 'polypeptide(L)'
;MKKYILTGISVISLLPVTSFADQEFFTASPNNAKTGIIIVPLSQMSNPESVATYLEDQKTKGYSLKESDEVKQMIKSSHANYLSEINNISDPKDTHMKSDLSKIQLAFKYKGIPFFNAIGYAPGGAYIPHAGWTTIGTFFNDKEMGACEYRLNNMKLAKGAVLIPQESVRYDINNKVTNIFVEGSKHSGFMYNVTWNDDTYNHFLICANMNLDNNITSRMIELAKKIDKTIF
;
A
#
# COMPACT_ATOMS: atom_id res chain seq x y z
N MET A 1 -23.11 31.41 -0.01
CA MET A 1 -23.23 29.98 -0.36
C MET A 1 -22.15 29.63 -1.38
N LYS A 2 -21.03 29.04 -0.94
CA LYS A 2 -20.01 28.46 -1.82
C LYS A 2 -20.07 26.95 -1.63
N LYS A 3 -20.46 26.21 -2.67
CA LYS A 3 -20.41 24.74 -2.71
C LYS A 3 -18.95 24.34 -2.96
N TYR A 4 -18.36 23.61 -2.02
CA TYR A 4 -17.12 22.89 -2.27
C TYR A 4 -17.48 21.46 -2.67
N ILE A 5 -17.06 21.08 -3.87
CA ILE A 5 -17.14 19.71 -4.37
C ILE A 5 -15.98 18.95 -3.72
N LEU A 6 -16.29 18.04 -2.80
CA LEU A 6 -15.33 17.12 -2.18
C LEU A 6 -15.20 15.88 -3.09
N THR A 7 -14.20 15.87 -3.96
CA THR A 7 -13.71 14.67 -4.63
C THR A 7 -12.89 13.85 -3.63
N GLY A 8 -13.57 13.06 -2.80
CA GLY A 8 -12.94 12.09 -1.90
C GLY A 8 -12.91 10.70 -2.55
N ILE A 9 -12.10 10.52 -3.59
CA ILE A 9 -11.69 9.18 -4.02
C ILE A 9 -10.47 8.85 -3.16
N SER A 10 -10.54 7.80 -2.33
CA SER A 10 -9.31 7.13 -1.88
C SER A 10 -8.72 6.41 -3.08
N VAL A 11 -8.13 7.19 -3.99
CA VAL A 11 -7.05 6.72 -4.83
C VAL A 11 -5.88 6.61 -3.87
N ILE A 12 -5.31 5.42 -3.72
CA ILE A 12 -4.00 5.28 -3.10
C ILE A 12 -3.04 6.04 -4.02
N SER A 13 -2.83 7.32 -3.74
CA SER A 13 -1.84 8.17 -4.38
C SER A 13 -0.49 7.84 -3.74
N LEU A 14 0.41 7.22 -4.50
CA LEU A 14 1.81 7.04 -4.16
C LEU A 14 2.61 8.29 -4.59
N LEU A 15 2.18 9.48 -4.17
CA LEU A 15 3.09 10.63 -4.19
C LEU A 15 4.24 10.37 -3.20
N PRO A 16 5.44 10.98 -3.40
CA PRO A 16 6.61 10.76 -2.55
C PRO A 16 6.18 10.90 -1.10
N VAL A 17 6.24 9.78 -0.35
CA VAL A 17 5.70 9.56 1.01
C VAL A 17 5.32 10.87 1.69
N THR A 18 4.17 11.44 1.33
CA THR A 18 3.71 12.68 1.94
C THR A 18 3.34 12.28 3.34
N SER A 19 4.22 12.61 4.28
CA SER A 19 3.97 12.38 5.69
C SER A 19 2.65 13.06 6.03
N PHE A 20 1.65 12.29 6.44
CA PHE A 20 0.50 12.82 7.15
C PHE A 20 0.85 13.12 8.62
N ALA A 21 2.12 13.38 8.92
CA ALA A 21 2.63 13.54 10.29
C ALA A 21 1.94 14.67 11.05
N ASP A 22 1.41 15.67 10.33
CA ASP A 22 0.69 16.82 10.89
C ASP A 22 -0.77 16.93 10.40
N GLN A 23 -1.29 15.91 9.71
CA GLN A 23 -2.65 15.91 9.17
C GLN A 23 -3.54 14.97 9.99
N GLU A 24 -4.52 15.55 10.70
CA GLU A 24 -5.62 14.84 11.39
C GLU A 24 -6.59 14.12 10.41
N PHE A 25 -6.08 13.47 9.37
CA PHE A 25 -6.88 12.92 8.27
C PHE A 25 -7.55 11.56 8.56
N PHE A 26 -7.49 11.10 9.81
CA PHE A 26 -8.22 9.91 10.26
C PHE A 26 -8.92 10.12 11.61
N THR A 27 -9.49 11.31 11.85
CA THR A 27 -10.58 11.37 12.82
C THR A 27 -11.79 10.68 12.19
N ALA A 28 -11.91 9.38 12.43
CA ALA A 28 -13.16 8.67 12.24
C ALA A 28 -14.27 9.54 12.86
N SER A 29 -15.33 9.80 12.08
CA SER A 29 -16.51 10.51 12.54
C SER A 29 -16.88 10.03 13.95
N PRO A 30 -17.02 10.93 14.95
CA PRO A 30 -17.02 10.59 16.38
C PRO A 30 -18.16 9.66 16.83
N ASN A 31 -19.05 9.27 15.93
CA ASN A 31 -20.29 8.58 16.28
C ASN A 31 -20.36 7.11 15.90
N ASN A 32 -19.32 6.43 15.40
CA ASN A 32 -19.20 4.95 15.29
C ASN A 32 -17.88 4.56 14.58
N ALA A 33 -16.72 4.82 15.20
CA ALA A 33 -15.42 4.53 14.60
C ALA A 33 -15.15 3.01 14.55
N LYS A 34 -15.70 2.32 13.55
CA LYS A 34 -15.32 0.95 13.21
C LYS A 34 -13.84 0.98 12.81
N THR A 35 -13.00 0.23 13.51
CA THR A 35 -11.61 -0.05 13.11
C THR A 35 -11.56 -1.39 12.38
N GLY A 36 -10.54 -1.59 11.53
CA GLY A 36 -10.35 -2.85 10.80
C GLY A 36 -11.06 -2.91 9.44
N ILE A 37 -11.47 -4.11 9.03
CA ILE A 37 -12.00 -4.38 7.68
C ILE A 37 -13.52 -4.18 7.67
N ILE A 38 -14.01 -3.35 6.75
CA ILE A 38 -15.44 -3.10 6.58
C ILE A 38 -15.82 -3.41 5.14
N ILE A 39 -16.50 -4.54 4.94
CA ILE A 39 -17.07 -4.90 3.64
C ILE A 39 -18.43 -4.22 3.51
N VAL A 40 -18.62 -3.46 2.44
CA VAL A 40 -19.86 -2.74 2.16
C VAL A 40 -20.33 -2.99 0.72
N PRO A 41 -21.63 -2.95 0.43
CA PRO A 41 -22.12 -2.93 -0.94
C PRO A 41 -21.54 -1.73 -1.71
N LEU A 42 -21.31 -1.87 -3.01
CA LEU A 42 -20.80 -0.80 -3.88
C LEU A 42 -21.57 0.52 -3.71
N SER A 43 -22.90 0.45 -3.57
CA SER A 43 -23.78 1.60 -3.39
C SER A 43 -23.53 2.43 -2.12
N GLN A 44 -22.81 1.87 -1.14
CA GLN A 44 -22.43 2.54 0.10
C GLN A 44 -21.00 3.12 0.05
N MET A 45 -20.27 2.92 -1.04
CA MET A 45 -18.97 3.55 -1.26
C MET A 45 -19.14 5.05 -1.48
N SER A 46 -18.15 5.85 -1.10
CA SER A 46 -18.20 7.32 -1.28
C SER A 46 -18.28 7.76 -2.75
N ASN A 47 -17.80 6.92 -3.68
CA ASN A 47 -17.88 7.16 -5.12
C ASN A 47 -18.20 5.83 -5.87
N PRO A 48 -19.47 5.39 -5.86
CA PRO A 48 -19.85 4.08 -6.37
C PRO A 48 -19.62 3.95 -7.88
N GLU A 49 -19.84 5.02 -8.67
CA GLU A 49 -19.68 4.99 -10.13
C GLU A 49 -18.22 4.84 -10.56
N SER A 50 -17.30 5.57 -9.90
CA SER A 50 -15.87 5.43 -10.17
C SER A 50 -15.38 4.04 -9.79
N VAL A 51 -15.84 3.49 -8.67
CA VAL A 51 -15.47 2.13 -8.24
C VAL A 51 -16.07 1.09 -9.20
N ALA A 52 -17.31 1.27 -9.66
CA ALA A 52 -17.93 0.39 -10.65
C ALA A 52 -17.10 0.34 -11.94
N THR A 53 -16.74 1.50 -12.48
CA THR A 53 -15.93 1.64 -13.69
C THR A 53 -14.58 0.95 -13.52
N TYR A 54 -13.95 1.16 -12.35
CA TYR A 54 -12.68 0.53 -12.01
C TYR A 54 -12.79 -1.00 -12.02
N LEU A 55 -13.79 -1.55 -11.33
CA LEU A 55 -14.01 -3.00 -11.25
C LEU A 55 -14.33 -3.60 -12.62
N GLU A 56 -15.05 -2.88 -13.48
CA GLU A 56 -15.35 -3.32 -14.84
C GLU A 56 -14.09 -3.34 -15.72
N ASP A 57 -13.24 -2.32 -15.61
CA ASP A 57 -11.95 -2.27 -16.29
C ASP A 57 -11.04 -3.43 -15.86
N GLN A 58 -10.96 -3.73 -14.57
CA GLN A 58 -10.21 -4.88 -14.07
C GLN A 58 -10.73 -6.20 -14.66
N LYS A 59 -12.06 -6.37 -14.75
CA LYS A 59 -12.68 -7.59 -15.29
C LYS A 59 -12.46 -7.75 -16.80
N THR A 60 -12.57 -6.66 -17.55
CA THR A 60 -12.58 -6.71 -19.02
C THR A 60 -11.20 -6.58 -19.65
N LYS A 61 -10.31 -5.77 -19.04
CA LYS A 61 -8.97 -5.47 -19.57
C LYS A 61 -7.85 -6.08 -18.74
N GLY A 62 -8.13 -6.45 -17.49
CA GLY A 62 -7.12 -6.87 -16.52
C GLY A 62 -6.38 -5.71 -15.84
N TYR A 63 -6.72 -4.45 -16.18
CA TYR A 63 -6.16 -3.24 -15.57
C TYR A 63 -7.08 -2.04 -15.77
N SER A 64 -6.91 -1.01 -14.95
CA SER A 64 -7.58 0.29 -15.10
C SER A 64 -6.60 1.31 -15.64
N LEU A 65 -7.01 2.06 -16.67
CA LEU A 65 -6.16 3.05 -17.31
C LEU A 65 -5.88 4.19 -16.34
N LYS A 66 -4.62 4.42 -16.02
CA LYS A 66 -4.17 5.52 -15.17
C LYS A 66 -2.77 5.95 -15.57
N GLU A 67 -2.63 7.20 -15.98
CA GLU A 67 -1.31 7.79 -16.19
C GLU A 67 -0.72 8.23 -14.84
N SER A 68 0.49 7.79 -14.55
CA SER A 68 1.15 8.08 -13.27
C SER A 68 2.67 7.99 -13.40
N ASP A 69 3.39 8.94 -12.81
CA ASP A 69 4.86 8.85 -12.71
C ASP A 69 5.31 7.93 -11.57
N GLU A 70 4.38 7.42 -10.75
CA GLU A 70 4.67 6.57 -9.58
C GLU A 70 5.41 5.29 -9.95
N VAL A 71 5.04 4.66 -11.06
CA VAL A 71 5.72 3.45 -11.58
C VAL A 71 7.18 3.75 -11.88
N LYS A 72 7.45 4.86 -12.60
CA LYS A 72 8.81 5.30 -12.93
C LYS A 72 9.60 5.67 -11.68
N GLN A 73 8.96 6.33 -10.71
CA GLN A 73 9.59 6.70 -9.43
C GLN A 73 9.95 5.47 -8.61
N MET A 74 9.06 4.48 -8.51
CA MET A 74 9.30 3.23 -7.80
C MET A 74 10.44 2.42 -8.42
N ILE A 75 10.48 2.35 -9.75
CA ILE A 75 11.60 1.73 -10.47
C ILE A 75 12.89 2.50 -10.17
N LYS A 76 12.88 3.83 -10.25
CA LYS A 76 14.06 4.66 -9.97
C LYS A 76 14.57 4.54 -8.53
N SER A 77 13.68 4.53 -7.53
CA SER A 77 14.05 4.44 -6.11
C SER A 77 14.57 3.06 -5.71
N SER A 78 14.29 2.03 -6.51
CA SER A 78 14.84 0.68 -6.32
C SER A 78 16.36 0.57 -6.62
N HIS A 79 16.99 1.63 -7.12
CA HIS A 79 18.43 1.65 -7.38
C HIS A 79 19.22 2.17 -6.18
N ALA A 80 20.30 1.47 -5.82
CA ALA A 80 21.10 1.70 -4.61
C ALA A 80 21.59 3.15 -4.41
N ASN A 81 21.82 3.90 -5.48
CA ASN A 81 22.31 5.27 -5.44
C ASN A 81 21.30 6.26 -4.81
N TYR A 82 20.02 5.90 -4.72
CA TYR A 82 19.00 6.75 -4.10
C TYR A 82 19.16 6.83 -2.57
N LEU A 83 19.70 5.80 -1.94
CA LEU A 83 19.79 5.69 -0.47
C LEU A 83 20.95 6.46 0.16
N SER A 84 22.00 6.78 -0.61
CA SER A 84 23.19 7.45 -0.08
C SER A 84 22.92 8.87 0.40
N GLU A 85 21.88 9.54 -0.12
CA GLU A 85 21.61 10.97 0.13
C GLU A 85 20.86 11.24 1.46
N ILE A 86 20.33 10.20 2.12
CA ILE A 86 19.30 10.35 3.17
C ILE A 86 19.80 9.95 4.58
N ASN A 87 21.03 9.42 4.70
CA ASN A 87 21.51 8.77 5.93
C ASN A 87 21.72 9.68 7.16
N ASN A 88 21.52 11.00 7.06
CA ASN A 88 21.86 11.99 8.09
C ASN A 88 20.66 12.75 8.69
N ILE A 89 19.45 12.16 8.69
CA ILE A 89 18.25 12.79 9.26
C ILE A 89 17.99 12.22 10.67
N SER A 90 18.01 13.09 11.69
CA SER A 90 17.80 12.74 13.10
C SER A 90 16.34 12.83 13.57
N ASP A 91 15.44 13.33 12.71
CA ASP A 91 14.01 13.43 13.03
C ASP A 91 13.37 12.03 13.12
N PRO A 92 12.80 11.62 14.27
CA PRO A 92 12.10 10.35 14.38
C PRO A 92 10.82 10.28 13.50
N LYS A 93 10.31 11.43 13.05
CA LYS A 93 9.20 11.55 12.10
C LYS A 93 9.66 11.61 10.63
N ASP A 94 10.93 11.32 10.35
CA ASP A 94 11.42 11.20 8.99
C ASP A 94 10.79 9.99 8.27
N THR A 95 10.11 10.24 7.15
CA THR A 95 9.45 9.21 6.32
C THR A 95 10.31 8.70 5.17
N HIS A 96 11.53 9.22 5.01
CA HIS A 96 12.39 8.79 3.93
C HIS A 96 12.87 7.34 4.12
N MET A 97 13.21 6.71 2.99
CA MET A 97 13.71 5.36 2.96
C MET A 97 15.11 5.27 3.61
N LYS A 98 15.29 4.27 4.48
CA LYS A 98 16.53 3.96 5.19
C LYS A 98 17.05 2.59 4.75
N SER A 99 18.37 2.43 4.73
CA SER A 99 18.99 1.16 4.33
C SER A 99 18.82 0.03 5.36
N ASP A 100 18.52 0.37 6.62
CA ASP A 100 18.47 -0.58 7.72
C ASP A 100 17.20 -0.36 8.55
N LEU A 101 16.50 -1.46 8.84
CA LEU A 101 15.26 -1.46 9.63
C LEU A 101 15.49 -0.91 11.05
N SER A 102 16.67 -1.12 11.64
CA SER A 102 17.02 -0.62 12.98
C SER A 102 17.04 0.90 13.09
N LYS A 103 17.12 1.61 11.96
CA LYS A 103 17.04 3.07 11.89
C LYS A 103 15.60 3.59 11.91
N ILE A 104 14.61 2.70 11.99
CA ILE A 104 13.18 3.03 12.00
C ILE A 104 12.58 2.57 13.32
N GLN A 105 12.09 3.53 14.11
CA GLN A 105 11.32 3.21 15.30
C GLN A 105 9.87 2.84 14.91
N LEU A 106 9.52 1.57 15.05
CA LEU A 106 8.15 1.07 14.84
C LEU A 106 7.43 0.90 16.17
N ALA A 107 6.14 1.23 16.19
CA ALA A 107 5.26 1.03 17.35
C ALA A 107 4.87 -0.45 17.56
N PHE A 108 5.39 -1.36 16.74
CA PHE A 108 5.13 -2.79 16.78
C PHE A 108 6.38 -3.57 16.35
N LYS A 109 6.44 -4.86 16.70
CA LYS A 109 7.55 -5.73 16.29
C LYS A 109 7.39 -6.14 14.83
N TYR A 110 8.46 -5.98 14.05
CA TYR A 110 8.55 -6.43 12.66
C TYR A 110 9.92 -7.05 12.43
N LYS A 111 9.96 -8.27 11.88
CA LYS A 111 11.20 -9.04 11.66
C LYS A 111 11.75 -8.91 10.23
N GLY A 112 11.05 -8.18 9.34
CA GLY A 112 11.36 -8.18 7.91
C GLY A 112 10.78 -9.40 7.17
N ILE A 113 11.05 -9.46 5.87
CA ILE A 113 10.70 -10.60 5.02
C ILE A 113 11.98 -11.36 4.66
N PRO A 114 12.06 -12.68 4.94
CA PRO A 114 13.32 -13.41 4.78
C PRO A 114 13.64 -13.84 3.34
N PHE A 115 12.70 -13.67 2.40
CA PHE A 115 12.79 -14.25 1.06
C PHE A 115 13.55 -13.39 0.05
N PHE A 116 13.88 -12.14 0.39
CA PHE A 116 14.55 -11.22 -0.51
C PHE A 116 15.48 -10.27 0.21
N ASN A 117 16.48 -9.80 -0.52
CA ASN A 117 17.36 -8.74 -0.04
C ASN A 117 16.61 -7.42 -0.15
N ALA A 118 16.23 -6.88 1.00
CA ALA A 118 15.67 -5.53 1.06
C ALA A 118 16.70 -4.52 0.53
N ILE A 119 16.24 -3.65 -0.35
CA ILE A 119 16.97 -2.48 -0.81
C ILE A 119 16.90 -1.41 0.27
N GLY A 120 15.73 -1.24 0.88
CA GLY A 120 15.54 -0.31 1.98
C GLY A 120 14.16 -0.45 2.62
N TYR A 121 13.94 0.38 3.63
CA TYR A 121 12.74 0.41 4.45
C TYR A 121 12.26 1.84 4.60
N ALA A 122 10.96 2.11 4.51
CA ALA A 122 10.43 3.45 4.77
C ALA A 122 9.29 3.39 5.78
N PRO A 123 9.27 4.21 6.84
CA PRO A 123 8.13 4.29 7.73
C PRO A 123 6.98 5.04 7.08
N GLY A 124 5.77 4.85 7.62
CA GLY A 124 4.61 5.65 7.26
C GLY A 124 3.45 5.45 8.22
N GLY A 125 2.26 5.86 7.78
CA GLY A 125 1.05 5.78 8.61
C GLY A 125 1.07 6.83 9.73
N ALA A 126 0.54 6.46 10.90
CA ALA A 126 0.54 7.34 12.06
C ALA A 126 1.87 7.22 12.82
N TYR A 127 2.36 8.33 13.36
CA TYR A 127 3.45 8.33 14.33
C TYR A 127 2.87 8.46 15.74
N ILE A 128 3.07 7.44 16.57
CA ILE A 128 2.63 7.44 17.97
C ILE A 128 3.80 7.95 18.82
N PRO A 129 3.66 9.09 19.53
CA PRO A 129 4.72 9.61 20.39
C PRO A 129 5.28 8.53 21.33
N HIS A 130 6.61 8.43 21.39
CA HIS A 130 7.36 7.46 22.18
C HIS A 130 7.24 5.97 21.78
N ALA A 131 6.28 5.60 20.91
CA ALA A 131 6.16 4.24 20.40
C ALA A 131 6.75 4.09 18.98
N GLY A 132 6.52 5.06 18.09
CA GLY A 132 7.02 5.06 16.72
C GLY A 132 5.93 4.93 15.65
N TRP A 133 6.32 4.51 14.46
CA TRP A 133 5.45 4.43 13.29
C TRP A 133 4.55 3.19 13.28
N THR A 134 3.33 3.34 12.74
CA THR A 134 2.36 2.23 12.59
C THR A 134 2.49 1.47 11.28
N THR A 135 3.28 1.98 10.33
CA THR A 135 3.48 1.34 9.02
C THR A 135 4.96 1.24 8.67
N ILE A 136 5.32 0.15 7.99
CA ILE A 136 6.63 -0.05 7.40
C ILE A 136 6.48 -0.55 5.97
N GLY A 137 7.17 0.09 5.03
CA GLY A 137 7.40 -0.39 3.67
C GLY A 137 8.77 -1.04 3.57
N THR A 138 8.88 -2.19 2.92
CA THR A 138 10.12 -2.90 2.59
C THR A 138 10.24 -2.96 1.08
N PHE A 139 11.27 -2.33 0.53
CA PHE A 139 11.50 -2.23 -0.90
C PHE A 139 12.49 -3.31 -1.35
N PHE A 140 12.21 -3.96 -2.47
CA PHE A 140 13.05 -5.01 -3.03
C PHE A 140 12.86 -5.10 -4.55
N ASN A 141 13.82 -5.73 -5.23
CA ASN A 141 13.74 -5.99 -6.66
C ASN A 141 13.53 -7.48 -6.89
N ASP A 142 12.59 -7.81 -7.77
CA ASP A 142 12.36 -9.16 -8.26
C ASP A 142 12.54 -9.17 -9.78
N LYS A 143 13.24 -10.19 -10.29
CA LYS A 143 13.57 -10.28 -11.72
C LYS A 143 12.34 -10.47 -12.60
N GLU A 144 11.30 -11.07 -12.05
CA GLU A 144 10.08 -11.45 -12.76
C GLU A 144 8.93 -10.45 -12.55
N MET A 145 8.93 -9.74 -11.42
CA MET A 145 7.86 -8.78 -11.08
C MET A 145 8.28 -7.31 -11.22
N GLY A 146 9.58 -7.00 -11.13
CA GLY A 146 10.10 -5.64 -11.20
C GLY A 146 10.45 -5.06 -9.83
N ALA A 147 10.28 -3.74 -9.68
CA ALA A 147 10.52 -3.06 -8.41
C ALA A 147 9.31 -3.22 -7.51
N CYS A 148 9.49 -3.73 -6.30
CA CYS A 148 8.40 -4.08 -5.40
C CYS A 148 8.53 -3.42 -4.02
N GLU A 149 7.39 -3.22 -3.38
CA GLU A 149 7.23 -2.79 -2.00
C GLU A 149 6.28 -3.75 -1.31
N TYR A 150 6.72 -4.31 -0.19
CA TYR A 150 5.81 -4.88 0.79
C TYR A 150 5.56 -3.87 1.91
N ARG A 151 4.31 -3.47 2.10
CA ARG A 151 3.90 -2.56 3.16
C ARG A 151 3.04 -3.28 4.18
N LEU A 152 3.38 -3.10 5.46
CA LEU A 152 2.64 -3.61 6.59
C LEU A 152 2.15 -2.46 7.45
N ASN A 153 0.83 -2.30 7.57
CA ASN A 153 0.19 -1.27 8.38
C ASN A 153 -0.55 -1.89 9.55
N ASN A 154 -0.23 -1.49 10.78
CA ASN A 154 -0.96 -1.89 11.99
C ASN A 154 -2.21 -1.03 12.15
N MET A 155 -3.35 -1.54 11.67
CA MET A 155 -4.62 -0.83 11.69
C MET A 155 -5.14 -0.56 13.10
N LYS A 156 -4.88 -1.46 14.06
CA LYS A 156 -5.30 -1.28 15.45
C LYS A 156 -4.59 -0.08 16.09
N LEU A 157 -3.28 0.01 15.92
CA LEU A 157 -2.49 1.12 16.44
C LEU A 157 -2.80 2.43 15.71
N ALA A 158 -2.99 2.38 14.39
CA ALA A 158 -3.35 3.54 13.58
C ALA A 158 -4.81 4.00 13.79
N LYS A 159 -5.64 3.22 14.50
CA LYS A 159 -7.11 3.40 14.58
C LYS A 159 -7.76 3.53 13.19
N GLY A 160 -7.18 2.83 12.22
CA GLY A 160 -7.60 2.87 10.83
C GLY A 160 -8.70 1.85 10.51
N ALA A 161 -9.41 2.11 9.42
CA ALA A 161 -10.30 1.15 8.80
C ALA A 161 -10.13 1.14 7.29
N VAL A 162 -10.42 0.00 6.68
CA VAL A 162 -10.39 -0.20 5.23
C VAL A 162 -11.79 -0.56 4.79
N LEU A 163 -12.35 0.26 3.91
CA LEU A 163 -13.62 -0.03 3.26
C LEU A 163 -13.35 -0.80 1.98
N ILE A 164 -14.03 -1.94 1.81
CA ILE A 164 -13.87 -2.80 0.64
C ILE A 164 -15.26 -3.02 0.01
N PRO A 165 -15.44 -2.73 -1.29
CA PRO A 165 -16.69 -3.04 -1.96
C PRO A 165 -16.84 -4.56 -2.05
N GLN A 166 -18.00 -5.07 -1.66
CA GLN A 166 -18.31 -6.52 -1.63
C GLN A 166 -18.01 -7.19 -2.98
N GLU A 167 -18.22 -6.48 -4.07
CA GLU A 167 -18.05 -6.92 -5.45
C GLU A 167 -16.57 -7.10 -5.86
N SER A 168 -15.62 -6.58 -5.07
CA SER A 168 -14.18 -6.78 -5.29
C SER A 168 -13.56 -7.80 -4.33
N VAL A 169 -14.29 -8.25 -3.32
CA VAL A 169 -13.76 -9.13 -2.27
C VAL A 169 -13.37 -10.48 -2.86
N ARG A 170 -12.13 -10.87 -2.59
CA ARG A 170 -11.57 -12.19 -2.90
C ARG A 170 -10.93 -12.80 -1.65
N TYR A 171 -10.46 -14.03 -1.76
CA TYR A 171 -9.85 -14.79 -0.65
C TYR A 171 -8.58 -15.54 -1.09
N ASP A 172 -7.84 -15.00 -2.06
CA ASP A 172 -6.72 -15.71 -2.68
C ASP A 172 -5.55 -15.94 -1.71
N ILE A 173 -5.41 -15.13 -0.65
CA ILE A 173 -4.29 -15.20 0.29
C ILE A 173 -4.72 -15.89 1.59
N ASN A 174 -4.48 -17.20 1.70
CA ASN A 174 -4.73 -18.00 2.92
C ASN A 174 -6.11 -17.76 3.57
N ASN A 175 -7.16 -17.63 2.75
CA ASN A 175 -8.54 -17.33 3.17
C ASN A 175 -8.75 -15.98 3.88
N LYS A 176 -7.82 -15.03 3.73
CA LYS A 176 -7.97 -13.65 4.19
C LYS A 176 -8.65 -12.79 3.13
N VAL A 177 -9.34 -11.74 3.56
CA VAL A 177 -9.99 -10.78 2.63
C VAL A 177 -8.92 -10.12 1.77
N THR A 178 -8.97 -10.37 0.47
CA THR A 178 -7.99 -9.93 -0.53
C THR A 178 -8.64 -9.00 -1.54
N ASN A 179 -7.92 -7.94 -1.94
CA ASN A 179 -8.20 -7.18 -3.16
C ASN A 179 -6.98 -7.20 -4.07
N ILE A 180 -7.25 -7.24 -5.37
CA ILE A 180 -6.22 -7.27 -6.40
C ILE A 180 -6.58 -6.24 -7.46
N PHE A 181 -5.62 -5.42 -7.84
CA PHE A 181 -5.83 -4.43 -8.88
C PHE A 181 -4.54 -4.07 -9.61
N VAL A 182 -4.68 -3.78 -10.90
CA VAL A 182 -3.59 -3.30 -11.76
C VAL A 182 -3.97 -1.95 -12.33
N GLU A 183 -3.11 -0.95 -12.17
CA GLU A 183 -3.33 0.39 -12.71
C GLU A 183 -2.16 0.78 -13.59
N GLY A 184 -2.41 1.50 -14.68
CA GLY A 184 -1.30 2.01 -15.48
C GLY A 184 -1.65 2.28 -16.93
N SER A 185 -0.60 2.48 -17.71
CA SER A 185 -0.67 2.58 -19.16
C SER A 185 0.63 2.11 -19.81
N LYS A 186 0.62 1.98 -21.13
CA LYS A 186 1.83 1.67 -21.89
C LYS A 186 2.90 2.77 -21.81
N HIS A 187 2.52 4.01 -21.44
CA HIS A 187 3.43 5.15 -21.36
C HIS A 187 4.01 5.33 -19.95
N SER A 188 3.20 5.16 -18.92
CA SER A 188 3.62 5.28 -17.51
C SER A 188 4.14 3.97 -16.93
N GLY A 189 3.79 2.83 -17.54
CA GLY A 189 3.98 1.50 -16.97
C GLY A 189 2.79 1.10 -16.09
N PHE A 190 2.90 -0.04 -15.42
CA PHE A 190 1.83 -0.69 -14.67
C PHE A 190 2.24 -0.95 -13.22
N MET A 191 1.32 -0.63 -12.31
CA MET A 191 1.39 -0.90 -10.89
C MET A 191 0.43 -2.03 -10.54
N TYR A 192 0.98 -3.13 -10.05
CA TYR A 192 0.25 -4.29 -9.57
C TYR A 192 0.13 -4.18 -8.06
N ASN A 193 -1.07 -4.40 -7.54
CA ASN A 193 -1.35 -4.33 -6.12
C ASN A 193 -2.12 -5.57 -5.68
N VAL A 194 -1.57 -6.26 -4.68
CA VAL A 194 -2.26 -7.32 -3.95
C VAL A 194 -2.33 -6.87 -2.51
N THR A 195 -3.55 -6.68 -2.00
CA THR A 195 -3.77 -6.36 -0.59
C THR A 195 -4.50 -7.49 0.10
N TRP A 196 -4.12 -7.78 1.33
CA TRP A 196 -4.85 -8.72 2.17
C TRP A 196 -4.84 -8.23 3.61
N ASN A 197 -5.86 -8.63 4.36
CA ASN A 197 -6.10 -8.07 5.68
C ASN A 197 -6.33 -9.18 6.69
N ASP A 198 -5.82 -8.97 7.90
CA ASP A 198 -6.25 -9.71 9.08
C ASP A 198 -6.79 -8.75 10.15
N ASP A 199 -7.07 -9.29 11.33
CA ASP A 199 -7.68 -8.52 12.42
C ASP A 199 -6.81 -7.35 12.88
N THR A 200 -5.49 -7.40 12.65
CA THR A 200 -4.52 -6.42 13.16
C THR A 200 -3.87 -5.60 12.04
N TYR A 201 -3.58 -6.24 10.92
CA TYR A 201 -2.73 -5.70 9.88
C TYR A 201 -3.43 -5.61 8.54
N ASN A 202 -3.12 -4.52 7.82
CA ASN A 202 -3.34 -4.43 6.39
C ASN A 202 -2.00 -4.60 5.69
N HIS A 203 -1.96 -5.58 4.80
CA HIS A 203 -0.79 -5.94 4.01
C HIS A 203 -0.98 -5.46 2.59
N PHE A 204 0.07 -4.85 2.04
CA PHE A 204 0.14 -4.48 0.63
C PHE A 204 1.40 -5.10 0.05
N LEU A 205 1.24 -5.78 -1.08
CA LEU A 205 2.33 -6.12 -1.96
C LEU A 205 2.11 -5.35 -3.26
N ILE A 206 3.03 -4.47 -3.58
CA ILE A 206 2.96 -3.52 -4.69
C ILE A 206 4.17 -3.81 -5.58
N CYS A 207 3.98 -3.97 -6.89
CA CYS A 207 5.09 -4.12 -7.82
C CYS A 207 4.87 -3.23 -9.05
N ALA A 208 5.94 -2.58 -9.48
CA ALA A 208 6.00 -1.69 -10.63
C ALA A 208 6.75 -2.36 -11.79
N ASN A 209 6.12 -2.35 -12.97
CA ASN A 209 6.71 -2.86 -14.20
C ASN A 209 6.37 -1.94 -15.38
N MET A 210 7.33 -1.70 -16.29
CA MET A 210 7.06 -0.88 -17.47
C MET A 210 6.10 -1.55 -18.47
N ASN A 211 5.98 -2.88 -18.41
CA ASN A 211 5.15 -3.66 -19.32
C ASN A 211 4.01 -4.35 -18.57
N LEU A 212 2.86 -4.47 -19.24
CA LEU A 212 1.77 -5.30 -18.76
C LEU A 212 2.14 -6.77 -18.92
N ASP A 213 2.09 -7.53 -17.83
CA ASP A 213 2.30 -8.97 -17.76
C ASP A 213 1.31 -9.57 -16.77
N ASN A 214 0.37 -10.34 -17.30
CA ASN A 214 -0.70 -10.98 -16.53
C ASN A 214 -0.18 -12.02 -15.54
N ASN A 215 1.06 -12.50 -15.68
CA ASN A 215 1.66 -13.45 -14.76
C ASN A 215 2.15 -12.80 -13.47
N ILE A 216 2.42 -11.49 -13.47
CA ILE A 216 2.91 -10.76 -12.28
C ILE A 216 1.90 -10.90 -11.13
N THR A 217 0.61 -10.73 -11.40
CA THR A 217 -0.44 -10.89 -10.38
C THR A 217 -0.41 -12.28 -9.74
N SER A 218 -0.27 -13.33 -10.54
CA SER A 218 -0.21 -14.71 -10.01
C SER A 218 1.03 -14.93 -9.15
N ARG A 219 2.19 -14.40 -9.57
CA ARG A 219 3.43 -14.45 -8.80
C ARG A 219 3.32 -13.68 -7.48
N MET A 220 2.70 -12.50 -7.51
CA MET A 220 2.44 -11.71 -6.32
C MET A 220 1.50 -12.42 -5.33
N ILE A 221 0.46 -13.10 -5.81
CA ILE A 221 -0.42 -13.93 -4.97
C ILE A 221 0.40 -15.01 -4.25
N GLU A 222 1.25 -15.74 -4.98
CA GLU A 222 2.08 -16.79 -4.39
C GLU A 222 3.11 -16.24 -3.39
N LEU A 223 3.70 -15.08 -3.68
CA LEU A 223 4.58 -14.40 -2.73
C LEU A 223 3.82 -13.93 -1.49
N ALA A 224 2.65 -13.31 -1.66
CA ALA A 224 1.81 -12.87 -0.55
C ALA A 224 1.41 -14.03 0.37
N LYS A 225 1.03 -15.21 -0.19
CA LYS A 225 0.76 -16.42 0.60
C LYS A 225 1.96 -16.87 1.44
N LYS A 226 3.18 -16.75 0.92
CA LYS A 226 4.43 -17.09 1.64
C LYS A 226 4.72 -16.07 2.75
N ILE A 227 4.63 -14.79 2.42
CA ILE A 227 4.81 -13.67 3.35
C ILE A 227 3.89 -13.82 4.55
N ASP A 228 2.60 -14.05 4.30
CA ASP A 228 1.54 -14.17 5.30
C ASP A 228 1.81 -15.27 6.34
N LYS A 229 2.51 -16.34 5.96
CA LYS A 229 2.87 -17.45 6.85
C LYS A 229 4.14 -17.20 7.68
N THR A 230 4.86 -16.11 7.44
CA THR A 230 6.26 -15.97 7.89
C THR A 230 6.53 -14.72 8.73
N ILE A 231 5.70 -13.67 8.63
CA ILE A 231 6.02 -12.34 9.20
C ILE A 231 5.91 -12.27 10.74
N PHE A 232 5.37 -13.28 11.41
CA PHE A 232 5.23 -13.30 12.87
C PHE A 232 5.84 -14.56 13.50
#